data_AF-A0A8J7ELB7-F1
#
_entry.id   AF-A0A8J7ELB7-F1
#
_cell.length_a   1.000
_cell.length_b   1.000
_cell.length_c   1.000
_cell.angle_alpha   90.00
_cell.angle_beta   90.00
_cell.angle_gamma   90.00
#
_symmetry.space_group_name_H-M   'P 1'
#
loop_
_entity.id
_entity.type
_entity.pdbx_description
1 polymer ?
#
loop_
_entity_poly.entity_id
_entity_poly.type
_entity_poly.pdbx_seq_one_letter_code
_entity_poly.pdbx_strand_id
1 'polypeptide(L)'
;MNLFNGKKPNTPKQDRAHNPQNGNDAEKLASSMLVLACQAEIRWGFREEDGDKIDLFLSCEHPWYLGERLIILVQIKSGKSYGEQKKDGFLLKKNAKIAAQRTSHPICIVWVNRESTACFWAYVHPNSNDLSQEYGLHHSITPAMLFDLARCSGKYTLKSRGGGGIIVRKRTTHLTQRRKNVKSSYRQIAQEGILSPVLGNIELTRLGWRHMLRKSRASKHKEASLNTIPYLKRFLEQLPSSHAILSVNYLREDGFVYRSVEHLLKYEKAKINVGSNNNNSVPRTFLFKILETVRYPEAWTSEAHLSQKVERRVVLKNAYYKEQH
;
A
#
# COMPACT_ATOMS: atom_id res chain seq x y z
N MET A 1 34.77 -26.79 -29.82
CA MET A 1 34.04 -26.32 -31.03
C MET A 1 33.12 -25.19 -30.59
N ASN A 2 33.39 -23.95 -30.96
CA ASN A 2 32.57 -22.80 -30.54
C ASN A 2 31.50 -22.58 -31.63
N LEU A 3 30.31 -23.17 -31.44
CA LEU A 3 29.23 -23.19 -32.45
C LEU A 3 28.66 -21.79 -32.76
N PHE A 4 28.99 -20.80 -31.95
CA PHE A 4 28.60 -19.40 -32.14
C PHE A 4 29.82 -18.61 -32.61
N ASN A 5 30.12 -18.70 -33.91
CA ASN A 5 31.20 -17.96 -34.58
C ASN A 5 31.07 -16.45 -34.37
N GLY A 6 31.68 -15.89 -33.32
CA GLY A 6 32.06 -14.47 -33.18
C GLY A 6 30.96 -13.41 -33.32
N LYS A 7 29.71 -13.77 -33.59
CA LYS A 7 28.58 -12.85 -33.66
C LYS A 7 28.29 -12.39 -32.25
N LYS A 8 28.62 -11.13 -31.96
CA LYS A 8 28.13 -10.47 -30.76
C LYS A 8 26.61 -10.71 -30.68
N PRO A 9 26.07 -11.08 -29.51
CA PRO A 9 24.63 -11.18 -29.37
C PRO A 9 24.01 -9.87 -29.84
N ASN A 10 23.11 -9.95 -30.81
CA ASN A 10 22.49 -8.77 -31.40
C ASN A 10 21.74 -8.01 -30.32
N THR A 11 22.01 -6.71 -30.20
CA THR A 11 21.20 -5.82 -29.35
C THR A 11 19.72 -5.97 -29.74
N PRO A 12 18.78 -6.13 -28.79
CA PRO A 12 17.36 -6.29 -29.09
C PRO A 12 16.84 -5.13 -29.95
N LYS A 13 16.15 -5.44 -31.06
CA LYS A 13 15.59 -4.44 -31.96
C LYS A 13 14.34 -3.79 -31.35
N GLN A 14 14.29 -2.46 -31.37
CA GLN A 14 13.22 -1.65 -30.76
C GLN A 14 12.32 -0.95 -31.78
N ASP A 15 12.43 -1.31 -33.07
CA ASP A 15 11.59 -0.76 -34.12
C ASP A 15 10.14 -1.28 -34.05
N ARG A 16 9.25 -0.69 -34.87
CA ARG A 16 7.83 -1.05 -34.89
C ARG A 16 7.58 -2.49 -35.32
N ALA A 17 8.41 -3.06 -36.19
CA ALA A 17 8.22 -4.43 -36.69
C ALA A 17 8.45 -5.48 -35.60
N HIS A 18 9.29 -5.17 -34.61
CA HIS A 18 9.60 -6.06 -33.49
C HIS A 18 8.73 -5.78 -32.23
N ASN A 19 7.77 -4.85 -32.30
CA ASN A 19 6.91 -4.54 -31.15
C ASN A 19 6.10 -5.75 -30.64
N PRO A 20 5.55 -6.64 -31.47
CA PRO A 20 4.86 -7.84 -30.99
C PRO A 20 5.75 -8.75 -30.15
N GLN A 21 6.99 -9.01 -30.60
CA GLN A 21 7.98 -9.81 -29.88
C GLN A 21 8.39 -9.12 -28.58
N ASN A 22 8.71 -7.83 -28.63
CA ASN A 22 9.04 -7.04 -27.44
C ASN A 22 7.90 -6.96 -26.42
N GLY A 23 6.65 -6.99 -26.88
CA GLY A 23 5.46 -7.08 -26.03
C GLY A 23 5.40 -8.42 -25.30
N ASN A 24 5.50 -9.52 -26.05
CA ASN A 24 5.50 -10.88 -25.51
C ASN A 24 6.65 -11.14 -24.52
N ASP A 25 7.86 -10.66 -24.82
CA ASP A 25 9.01 -10.82 -23.92
C ASP A 25 8.83 -10.01 -22.63
N ALA A 26 8.25 -8.80 -22.73
CA ALA A 26 7.89 -8.01 -21.56
C ALA A 26 6.78 -8.68 -20.72
N GLU A 27 5.80 -9.30 -21.36
CA GLU A 27 4.76 -10.09 -20.68
C GLU A 27 5.37 -11.22 -19.85
N LYS A 28 6.28 -12.01 -20.44
CA LYS A 28 6.98 -13.10 -19.73
C LYS A 28 7.82 -12.59 -18.56
N LEU A 29 8.60 -11.53 -18.80
CA LEU A 29 9.45 -10.92 -17.75
C LEU A 29 8.58 -10.43 -16.59
N ALA A 30 7.59 -9.57 -16.85
CA ALA A 30 6.71 -9.04 -15.83
C ALA A 30 5.95 -10.16 -15.09
N SER A 31 5.46 -11.17 -15.80
CA SER A 31 4.78 -12.32 -15.21
C SER A 31 5.69 -13.05 -14.23
N SER A 32 6.92 -13.37 -14.62
CA SER A 32 7.89 -14.02 -13.72
C SER A 32 8.19 -13.18 -12.47
N MET A 33 8.34 -11.87 -12.63
CA MET A 33 8.59 -10.94 -11.53
C MET A 33 7.39 -10.84 -10.58
N LEU A 34 6.17 -10.85 -11.11
CA LEU A 34 4.94 -10.84 -10.31
C LEU A 34 4.75 -12.15 -9.52
N VAL A 35 5.01 -13.30 -10.14
CA VAL A 35 4.98 -14.61 -9.46
C VAL A 35 5.93 -14.60 -8.28
N LEU A 36 7.18 -14.19 -8.50
CA LEU A 36 8.20 -14.14 -7.44
C LEU A 36 7.83 -13.13 -6.35
N ALA A 37 7.48 -11.90 -6.73
CA ALA A 37 7.20 -10.83 -5.77
C ALA A 37 5.97 -11.11 -4.90
N CYS A 38 4.92 -11.71 -5.46
CA CYS A 38 3.65 -11.91 -4.76
C CYS A 38 3.40 -13.36 -4.33
N GLN A 39 4.30 -14.30 -4.68
CA GLN A 39 4.08 -15.74 -4.55
C GLN A 39 2.75 -16.16 -5.18
N ALA A 40 2.50 -15.62 -6.36
CA ALA A 40 1.21 -15.70 -7.01
C ALA A 40 1.17 -16.80 -8.07
N GLU A 41 -0.03 -17.32 -8.28
CA GLU A 41 -0.41 -18.02 -9.50
C GLU A 41 -0.82 -16.99 -10.56
N ILE A 42 -0.45 -17.26 -11.82
CA ILE A 42 -0.85 -16.45 -12.97
C ILE A 42 -1.76 -17.28 -13.87
N ARG A 43 -2.90 -16.70 -14.26
CA ARG A 43 -3.71 -17.19 -15.38
C ARG A 43 -3.68 -16.16 -16.50
N TRP A 44 -3.34 -16.61 -17.70
CA TRP A 44 -3.34 -15.75 -18.88
C TRP A 44 -4.76 -15.38 -19.28
N GLY A 45 -4.98 -14.13 -19.71
CA GLY A 45 -6.24 -13.71 -20.30
C GLY A 45 -6.48 -14.41 -21.64
N PHE A 46 -7.75 -14.67 -21.97
CA PHE A 46 -8.12 -15.27 -23.25
C PHE A 46 -8.11 -14.20 -24.34
N ARG A 47 -7.17 -14.32 -25.29
CA ARG A 47 -6.94 -13.31 -26.34
C ARG A 47 -8.14 -13.10 -27.29
N GLU A 48 -9.02 -14.09 -27.41
CA GLU A 48 -10.18 -14.06 -28.33
C GLU A 48 -11.45 -13.46 -27.69
N GLU A 49 -11.62 -13.59 -26.37
CA GLU A 49 -12.82 -13.08 -25.64
C GLU A 49 -12.56 -11.74 -24.94
N ASP A 50 -11.37 -11.55 -24.36
CA ASP A 50 -11.05 -10.37 -23.51
C ASP A 50 -10.37 -9.22 -24.27
N GLY A 51 -10.13 -9.38 -25.58
CA GLY A 51 -9.68 -8.36 -26.55
C GLY A 51 -8.89 -7.20 -25.95
N ASP A 52 -7.56 -7.34 -25.84
CA ASP A 52 -6.58 -6.30 -25.45
C ASP A 52 -6.73 -5.66 -24.05
N LYS A 53 -7.71 -6.06 -23.23
CA LYS A 53 -8.05 -5.36 -21.97
C LYS A 53 -7.29 -5.89 -20.75
N ILE A 54 -7.18 -7.21 -20.61
CA ILE A 54 -6.55 -7.89 -19.47
C ILE A 54 -5.57 -8.91 -20.02
N ASP A 55 -4.30 -8.80 -19.63
CA ASP A 55 -3.25 -9.71 -20.10
C ASP A 55 -3.14 -10.93 -19.18
N LEU A 56 -3.31 -10.73 -17.87
CA LEU A 56 -3.32 -11.81 -16.90
C LEU A 56 -4.11 -11.52 -15.62
N PHE A 57 -4.51 -12.60 -14.96
CA PHE A 57 -5.07 -12.63 -13.61
C PHE A 57 -3.99 -13.11 -12.65
N LEU A 58 -3.60 -12.24 -11.71
CA LEU A 58 -2.70 -12.54 -10.62
C LEU A 58 -3.51 -12.99 -9.42
N SER A 59 -3.24 -14.19 -8.89
CA SER A 59 -3.93 -14.71 -7.71
C SER A 59 -2.95 -15.20 -6.66
N CYS A 60 -3.09 -14.74 -5.42
CA CYS A 60 -2.24 -15.13 -4.29
C CYS A 60 -3.07 -15.23 -3.01
N GLU A 61 -2.49 -15.80 -1.96
CA GLU A 61 -3.11 -15.75 -0.63
C GLU A 61 -3.24 -14.31 -0.15
N HIS A 62 -4.39 -13.99 0.44
CA HIS A 62 -4.64 -12.64 0.91
C HIS A 62 -3.80 -12.35 2.16
N PRO A 63 -2.92 -11.32 2.17
CA PRO A 63 -1.93 -11.15 3.23
C PRO A 63 -2.50 -10.71 4.59
N TRP A 64 -3.81 -10.46 4.67
CA TRP A 64 -4.49 -10.07 5.91
C TRP A 64 -5.60 -11.03 6.35
N TYR A 65 -6.14 -11.84 5.44
CA TYR A 65 -7.34 -12.65 5.68
C TYR A 65 -7.02 -14.10 5.35
N LEU A 66 -6.85 -14.91 6.40
CA LEU A 66 -6.45 -16.30 6.27
C LEU A 66 -7.51 -17.09 5.48
N GLY A 67 -7.06 -17.86 4.49
CA GLY A 67 -7.94 -18.67 3.63
C GLY A 67 -8.62 -17.90 2.50
N GLU A 68 -8.47 -16.57 2.43
CA GLU A 68 -8.95 -15.78 1.30
C GLU A 68 -7.87 -15.63 0.22
N ARG A 69 -8.30 -15.40 -1.03
CA ARG A 69 -7.40 -15.10 -2.15
C ARG A 69 -7.50 -13.64 -2.56
N LEU A 70 -6.37 -13.00 -2.78
CA LEU A 70 -6.27 -11.73 -3.48
C LEU A 70 -6.22 -11.99 -4.98
N ILE A 71 -7.16 -11.42 -5.73
CA ILE A 71 -7.19 -11.49 -7.21
C ILE A 71 -6.99 -10.08 -7.77
N ILE A 72 -6.01 -9.94 -8.65
CA ILE A 72 -5.66 -8.68 -9.30
C ILE A 72 -5.67 -8.87 -10.82
N LEU A 73 -6.42 -8.02 -11.51
CA LEU A 73 -6.38 -7.92 -12.97
C LEU A 73 -5.16 -7.12 -13.38
N VAL A 74 -4.36 -7.65 -14.30
CA VAL A 74 -3.09 -7.05 -14.70
C VAL A 74 -3.08 -6.80 -16.20
N GLN A 75 -2.54 -5.64 -16.57
CA GLN A 75 -2.21 -5.31 -17.94
C GLN A 75 -0.72 -4.95 -18.02
N ILE A 76 0.00 -5.58 -18.95
CA ILE A 76 1.43 -5.40 -19.15
C ILE A 76 1.64 -4.47 -20.34
N LYS A 77 2.47 -3.45 -20.15
CA LYS A 77 2.85 -2.49 -21.18
C LYS A 77 4.37 -2.36 -21.22
N SER A 78 4.92 -2.13 -22.40
CA SER A 78 6.37 -1.96 -22.57
C SER A 78 6.70 -0.87 -23.58
N GLY A 79 7.85 -0.23 -23.39
CA GLY A 79 8.36 0.82 -24.27
C GLY A 79 7.90 2.23 -23.93
N LYS A 80 8.47 3.21 -24.65
CA LYS A 80 8.42 4.65 -24.32
C LYS A 80 7.04 5.29 -24.52
N SER A 81 6.11 4.63 -25.22
CA SER A 81 4.74 5.14 -25.43
C SER A 81 3.86 5.03 -24.18
N TYR A 82 4.19 4.12 -23.26
CA TYR A 82 3.38 3.80 -22.09
C TYR A 82 4.01 4.27 -20.78
N GLY A 83 5.33 4.41 -20.74
CA GLY A 83 6.02 4.87 -19.54
C GLY A 83 7.45 5.33 -19.83
N GLU A 84 8.07 5.87 -18.79
CA GLU A 84 9.44 6.34 -18.82
C GLU A 84 10.07 6.19 -17.43
N GLN A 85 11.24 5.58 -17.36
CA GLN A 85 11.96 5.46 -16.09
C GLN A 85 12.54 6.82 -15.69
N LYS A 86 12.37 7.18 -14.42
CA LYS A 86 12.95 8.38 -13.80
C LYS A 86 13.96 7.95 -12.75
N LYS A 87 14.75 8.90 -12.23
CA LYS A 87 15.73 8.63 -11.16
C LYS A 87 15.06 8.02 -9.92
N ASP A 88 13.96 8.62 -9.49
CA ASP A 88 13.26 8.27 -8.25
C ASP A 88 11.93 7.57 -8.49
N GLY A 89 11.79 6.88 -9.63
CA GLY A 89 10.59 6.10 -9.96
C GLY A 89 10.31 6.00 -11.45
N PHE A 90 9.07 6.22 -11.85
CA PHE A 90 8.68 6.20 -13.26
C PHE A 90 7.49 7.12 -13.55
N LEU A 91 7.40 7.57 -14.79
CA LEU A 91 6.24 8.25 -15.32
C LEU A 91 5.36 7.21 -16.03
N LEU A 92 4.11 7.06 -15.59
CA LEU A 92 3.09 6.33 -16.34
C LEU A 92 2.39 7.31 -17.28
N LYS A 93 2.43 7.05 -18.58
CA LYS A 93 1.86 7.94 -19.59
C LYS A 93 0.35 7.72 -19.75
N LYS A 94 -0.34 8.77 -20.19
CA LYS A 94 -1.78 8.78 -20.48
C LYS A 94 -2.28 7.56 -21.26
N ASN A 95 -1.55 7.13 -22.30
CA ASN A 95 -1.94 5.99 -23.14
C ASN A 95 -2.08 4.68 -22.35
N ALA A 96 -1.25 4.46 -21.32
CA ALA A 96 -1.35 3.29 -20.47
C ALA A 96 -2.62 3.35 -19.60
N LYS A 97 -2.89 4.51 -18.99
CA LYS A 97 -4.09 4.72 -18.15
C LYS A 97 -5.37 4.55 -18.96
N ILE A 98 -5.45 5.15 -20.15
CA ILE A 98 -6.60 5.00 -21.05
C ILE A 98 -6.85 3.51 -21.36
N ALA A 99 -5.80 2.74 -21.64
CA ALA A 99 -5.95 1.32 -21.95
C ALA A 99 -6.58 0.55 -20.78
N ALA A 100 -6.14 0.80 -19.55
CA ALA A 100 -6.71 0.18 -18.34
C ALA A 100 -8.15 0.62 -18.06
N GLN A 101 -8.48 1.88 -18.35
CA GLN A 101 -9.80 2.48 -18.10
C GLN A 101 -10.90 2.01 -19.07
N ARG A 102 -10.56 1.22 -20.09
CA ARG A 102 -11.54 0.53 -20.94
C ARG A 102 -12.32 -0.57 -20.22
N THR A 103 -11.93 -0.88 -18.98
CA THR A 103 -12.57 -1.89 -18.14
C THR A 103 -13.38 -1.23 -17.01
N SER A 104 -14.42 -1.91 -16.53
CA SER A 104 -15.19 -1.51 -15.35
C SER A 104 -14.49 -1.84 -14.04
N HIS A 105 -13.35 -2.54 -14.09
CA HIS A 105 -12.64 -3.03 -12.93
C HIS A 105 -11.32 -2.27 -12.75
N PRO A 106 -10.81 -2.12 -11.52
CA PRO A 106 -9.45 -1.64 -11.31
C PRO A 106 -8.40 -2.57 -11.93
N ILE A 107 -7.43 -2.00 -12.64
CA ILE A 107 -6.35 -2.74 -13.31
C ILE A 107 -5.00 -2.35 -12.69
N CYS A 108 -4.19 -3.35 -12.38
CA CYS A 108 -2.78 -3.16 -12.12
C CYS A 108 -2.03 -3.09 -13.46
N ILE A 109 -1.58 -1.89 -13.84
CA ILE A 109 -0.69 -1.76 -14.99
C ILE A 109 0.72 -2.07 -14.52
N VAL A 110 1.39 -2.99 -15.22
CA VAL A 110 2.83 -3.19 -15.11
C VAL A 110 3.50 -2.61 -16.34
N TRP A 111 4.41 -1.65 -16.13
CA TRP A 111 5.24 -1.10 -17.19
C TRP A 111 6.66 -1.66 -17.11
N VAL A 112 7.15 -2.19 -18.23
CA VAL A 112 8.48 -2.75 -18.38
C VAL A 112 9.37 -1.81 -19.19
N ASN A 113 10.48 -1.38 -18.59
CA ASN A 113 11.55 -0.72 -19.33
C ASN A 113 12.38 -1.79 -20.06
N ARG A 114 12.31 -1.78 -21.39
CA ARG A 114 13.00 -2.76 -22.25
C ARG A 114 14.53 -2.64 -22.20
N GLU A 115 15.06 -1.47 -21.86
CA GLU A 115 16.50 -1.21 -21.83
C GLU A 115 17.14 -1.68 -20.51
N SER A 116 16.48 -1.40 -19.38
CA SER A 116 16.99 -1.72 -18.04
C SER A 116 16.37 -2.96 -17.42
N THR A 117 15.37 -3.57 -18.07
CA THR A 117 14.51 -4.65 -17.54
C THR A 117 13.73 -4.28 -16.26
N ALA A 118 13.81 -3.03 -15.82
CA ALA A 118 13.10 -2.56 -14.63
C ALA A 118 11.59 -2.64 -14.85
N CYS A 119 10.88 -3.20 -13.88
CA CYS A 119 9.44 -3.34 -13.89
C CYS A 119 8.83 -2.44 -12.81
N PHE A 120 7.87 -1.62 -13.21
CA PHE A 120 7.12 -0.74 -12.33
C PHE A 120 5.62 -1.02 -12.43
N TRP A 121 4.85 -0.67 -11.41
CA TRP A 121 3.43 -0.95 -11.36
C TRP A 121 2.63 0.26 -10.87
N ALA A 122 1.39 0.38 -11.35
CA ALA A 122 0.41 1.33 -10.83
C ALA A 122 -0.97 0.69 -10.81
N TYR A 123 -1.76 1.01 -9.80
CA TYR A 123 -3.15 0.55 -9.72
C TYR A 123 -4.07 1.65 -10.23
N VAL A 124 -4.71 1.40 -11.37
CA VAL A 124 -5.54 2.37 -12.08
C VAL A 124 -7.00 1.99 -11.90
N HIS A 125 -7.79 2.92 -11.35
CA HIS A 125 -9.24 2.74 -11.25
C HIS A 125 -9.95 3.31 -12.49
N PRO A 126 -11.11 2.76 -12.88
CA PRO A 126 -11.87 3.24 -14.03
C PRO A 126 -12.17 4.75 -13.98
N ASN A 127 -12.36 5.29 -12.77
CA ASN A 127 -12.67 6.69 -12.52
C ASN A 127 -11.44 7.56 -12.14
N SER A 128 -10.22 7.05 -12.28
CA SER A 128 -9.01 7.84 -12.07
C SER A 128 -8.84 8.90 -13.17
N ASN A 129 -8.02 9.93 -12.93
CA ASN A 129 -7.60 10.82 -14.03
C ASN A 129 -6.76 10.04 -15.06
N ASP A 130 -6.87 10.42 -16.33
CA ASP A 130 -6.13 9.82 -17.44
C ASP A 130 -4.79 10.54 -17.72
N LEU A 131 -4.48 11.61 -16.99
CA LEU A 131 -3.25 12.37 -17.15
C LEU A 131 -2.02 11.53 -16.82
N SER A 132 -0.92 11.77 -17.54
CA SER A 132 0.38 11.19 -17.20
C SER A 132 0.73 11.52 -15.74
N GLN A 133 1.25 10.55 -15.00
CA GLN A 133 1.50 10.69 -13.58
C GLN A 133 2.82 10.05 -13.20
N GLU A 134 3.57 10.76 -12.37
CA GLU A 134 4.79 10.25 -11.77
C GLU A 134 4.48 9.42 -10.53
N TYR A 135 5.19 8.30 -10.41
CA TYR A 135 5.11 7.36 -9.32
C TYR A 135 6.52 7.14 -8.78
N GLY A 136 6.66 7.12 -7.45
CA GLY A 136 7.97 6.95 -6.81
C GLY A 136 8.51 5.51 -6.88
N LEU A 137 9.76 5.29 -6.50
CA LEU A 137 10.42 3.97 -6.49
C LEU A 137 9.66 2.86 -5.74
N HIS A 138 8.77 3.19 -4.79
CA HIS A 138 7.92 2.19 -4.12
C HIS A 138 6.91 1.50 -5.03
N HIS A 139 6.76 1.99 -6.26
CA HIS A 139 6.04 1.35 -7.34
C HIS A 139 6.91 0.42 -8.20
N SER A 140 8.14 0.11 -7.82
CA SER A 140 8.88 -1.00 -8.45
C SER A 140 8.29 -2.34 -8.02
N ILE A 141 8.37 -3.35 -8.90
CA ILE A 141 8.01 -4.72 -8.52
C ILE A 141 9.07 -5.25 -7.56
N THR A 142 8.64 -5.50 -6.33
CA THR A 142 9.44 -6.07 -5.24
C THR A 142 8.50 -6.92 -4.37
N PRO A 143 9.01 -7.76 -3.46
CA PRO A 143 8.15 -8.56 -2.58
C PRO A 143 7.16 -7.74 -1.74
N ALA A 144 7.47 -6.47 -1.51
CA ALA A 144 6.59 -5.57 -0.77
C ALA A 144 5.31 -5.17 -1.53
N MET A 145 5.26 -5.40 -2.86
CA MET A 145 4.12 -5.12 -3.72
C MET A 145 2.86 -5.89 -3.31
N LEU A 146 2.99 -7.12 -2.80
CA LEU A 146 1.84 -7.92 -2.32
C LEU A 146 0.97 -7.13 -1.33
N PHE A 147 1.62 -6.47 -0.37
CA PHE A 147 0.93 -5.68 0.65
C PHE A 147 0.34 -4.38 0.09
N ASP A 148 0.96 -3.82 -0.94
CA ASP A 148 0.45 -2.62 -1.60
C ASP A 148 -0.78 -2.94 -2.48
N LEU A 149 -0.75 -4.07 -3.19
CA LEU A 149 -1.89 -4.56 -3.96
C LEU A 149 -3.08 -4.88 -3.06
N ALA A 150 -2.84 -5.58 -1.94
CA ALA A 150 -3.87 -5.84 -0.94
C ALA A 150 -4.46 -4.52 -0.44
N ARG A 151 -3.63 -3.52 -0.12
CA ARG A 151 -4.06 -2.16 0.28
C ARG A 151 -4.95 -1.49 -0.76
N CYS A 152 -4.55 -1.55 -2.02
CA CYS A 152 -5.31 -0.96 -3.11
C CYS A 152 -6.67 -1.66 -3.31
N SER A 153 -6.71 -2.99 -3.25
CA SER A 153 -7.93 -3.79 -3.35
C SER A 153 -8.86 -3.56 -2.15
N GLY A 154 -8.31 -3.53 -0.94
CA GLY A 154 -9.04 -3.36 0.32
C GLY A 154 -9.88 -2.08 0.39
N LYS A 155 -9.51 -1.03 -0.38
CA LYS A 155 -10.29 0.22 -0.51
C LYS A 155 -11.70 0.02 -1.05
N TYR A 156 -12.00 -1.12 -1.65
CA TYR A 156 -13.29 -1.46 -2.29
C TYR A 156 -14.10 -2.49 -1.51
N THR A 157 -13.70 -2.82 -0.28
CA THR A 157 -14.49 -3.69 0.61
C THR A 157 -15.77 -3.00 1.08
N LEU A 158 -16.77 -3.80 1.49
CA LEU A 158 -18.06 -3.33 2.02
C LEU A 158 -17.98 -2.77 3.46
N LYS A 159 -16.78 -2.46 3.97
CA LYS A 159 -16.59 -1.91 5.32
C LYS A 159 -17.03 -0.44 5.35
N SER A 160 -17.47 0.03 6.52
CA SER A 160 -17.82 1.44 6.70
C SER A 160 -16.60 2.34 6.45
N ARG A 161 -16.85 3.52 5.89
CA ARG A 161 -15.81 4.49 5.53
C ARG A 161 -15.86 5.74 6.42
N GLY A 162 -14.69 6.19 6.84
CA GLY A 162 -14.48 7.36 7.69
C GLY A 162 -14.79 7.07 9.15
N GLY A 163 -15.04 8.13 9.92
CA GLY A 163 -15.33 8.07 11.35
C GLY A 163 -16.82 8.18 11.68
N GLY A 164 -17.71 8.00 10.69
CA GLY A 164 -19.16 8.07 10.89
C GLY A 164 -19.61 7.09 11.99
N GLY A 165 -20.51 7.52 12.86
CA GLY A 165 -20.97 6.72 14.00
C GLY A 165 -19.99 6.59 15.17
N ILE A 166 -18.78 7.17 15.08
CA ILE A 166 -17.83 7.23 16.20
C ILE A 166 -17.99 8.55 16.95
N ILE A 167 -18.37 8.44 18.21
CA ILE A 167 -18.44 9.56 19.16
C ILE A 167 -17.36 9.35 20.22
N VAL A 168 -16.35 10.24 20.21
CA VAL A 168 -15.24 10.24 21.17
C VAL A 168 -15.60 11.16 22.34
N ARG A 169 -15.53 10.63 23.56
CA ARG A 169 -15.77 11.44 24.76
C ARG A 169 -14.54 12.25 25.13
N LYS A 170 -14.65 13.58 25.16
CA LYS A 170 -13.62 14.43 25.76
C LYS A 170 -13.68 14.28 27.28
N ARG A 171 -12.60 13.80 27.90
CA ARG A 171 -12.54 13.65 29.36
C ARG A 171 -11.93 14.90 29.99
N THR A 172 -12.57 15.44 31.03
CA THR A 172 -12.13 16.63 31.77
C THR A 172 -11.25 16.29 32.98
N THR A 173 -11.02 15.01 33.27
CA THR A 173 -10.21 14.57 34.41
C THR A 173 -8.72 14.96 34.27
N HIS A 174 -8.01 15.00 35.41
CA HIS A 174 -6.59 15.36 35.44
C HIS A 174 -5.73 14.43 34.55
N LEU A 175 -4.76 15.02 33.83
CA LEU A 175 -3.97 14.33 32.79
C LEU A 175 -3.25 13.08 33.32
N THR A 176 -2.71 13.12 34.54
CA THR A 176 -1.97 11.99 35.14
C THR A 176 -2.87 10.77 35.33
N GLN A 177 -4.07 10.96 35.87
CA GLN A 177 -5.04 9.88 36.08
C GLN A 177 -5.54 9.32 34.75
N ARG A 178 -5.83 10.20 33.78
CA ARG A 178 -6.20 9.81 32.41
C ARG A 178 -5.12 8.96 31.76
N ARG A 179 -3.85 9.32 31.93
CA ARG A 179 -2.74 8.57 31.35
C ARG A 179 -2.67 7.14 31.87
N LYS A 180 -2.91 6.90 33.16
CA LYS A 180 -2.93 5.55 33.74
C LYS A 180 -4.04 4.70 33.12
N ASN A 181 -5.27 5.24 33.07
CA ASN A 181 -6.44 4.53 32.52
C ASN A 181 -6.34 4.31 31.01
N VAL A 182 -5.84 5.28 30.26
CA VAL A 182 -5.67 5.13 28.80
C VAL A 182 -4.54 4.16 28.48
N LYS A 183 -3.52 4.03 29.35
CA LYS A 183 -2.43 3.05 29.18
C LYS A 183 -2.92 1.62 29.32
N SER A 184 -3.85 1.35 30.24
CA SER A 184 -4.45 0.01 30.35
C SER A 184 -5.27 -0.31 29.10
N SER A 185 -6.13 0.62 28.63
CA SER A 185 -6.87 0.44 27.37
C SER A 185 -5.93 0.23 26.18
N TYR A 186 -4.82 0.98 26.08
CA TYR A 186 -3.83 0.79 25.01
C TYR A 186 -3.21 -0.61 25.01
N ARG A 187 -2.90 -1.14 26.20
CA ARG A 187 -2.37 -2.51 26.35
C ARG A 187 -3.42 -3.58 26.04
N GLN A 188 -4.65 -3.36 26.48
CA GLN A 188 -5.75 -4.26 26.18
C GLN A 188 -5.98 -4.35 24.66
N ILE A 189 -6.08 -3.21 23.97
CA ILE A 189 -6.21 -3.17 22.50
C ILE A 189 -4.99 -3.83 21.84
N ALA A 190 -3.78 -3.65 22.39
CA ALA A 190 -2.58 -4.31 21.87
C ALA A 190 -2.65 -5.85 21.96
N GLN A 191 -3.29 -6.39 23.00
CA GLN A 191 -3.49 -7.83 23.18
C GLN A 191 -4.60 -8.37 22.29
N GLU A 192 -5.70 -7.63 22.14
CA GLU A 192 -6.82 -8.01 21.27
C GLU A 192 -6.47 -7.94 19.77
N GLY A 193 -5.50 -7.11 19.40
CA GLY A 193 -5.15 -6.85 18.01
C GLY A 193 -6.10 -5.88 17.31
N ILE A 194 -5.63 -5.34 16.19
CA ILE A 194 -6.40 -4.46 15.30
C ILE A 194 -6.17 -4.95 13.86
N LEU A 195 -7.21 -5.40 13.19
CA LEU A 195 -7.16 -5.81 11.80
C LEU A 195 -7.72 -4.72 10.89
N SER A 196 -6.83 -3.97 10.23
CA SER A 196 -7.21 -2.91 9.32
C SER A 196 -7.52 -3.45 7.92
N PRO A 197 -8.63 -3.01 7.28
CA PRO A 197 -8.98 -3.43 5.92
C PRO A 197 -8.07 -2.86 4.83
N VAL A 198 -7.07 -2.05 5.18
CA VAL A 198 -6.08 -1.49 4.22
C VAL A 198 -4.63 -1.75 4.62
N LEU A 199 -4.37 -2.15 5.87
CA LEU A 199 -3.02 -2.35 6.38
C LEU A 199 -2.85 -3.68 7.13
N GLY A 200 -3.87 -4.53 7.20
CA GLY A 200 -3.85 -5.75 7.99
C GLY A 200 -3.62 -5.48 9.47
N ASN A 201 -2.92 -6.40 10.14
CA ASN A 201 -2.64 -6.28 11.58
C ASN A 201 -1.79 -5.05 11.90
N ILE A 202 -2.27 -4.20 12.81
CA ILE A 202 -1.55 -3.01 13.32
C ILE A 202 -1.10 -3.25 14.75
N GLU A 203 0.20 -3.13 14.99
CA GLU A 203 0.79 -3.25 16.31
C GLU A 203 0.74 -1.95 17.11
N LEU A 204 0.45 -2.10 18.40
CA LEU A 204 0.53 -1.06 19.41
C LEU A 204 1.75 -1.29 20.29
N THR A 205 2.78 -0.44 20.16
CA THR A 205 4.07 -0.66 20.81
C THR A 205 4.35 0.31 21.95
N ARG A 206 5.27 -0.06 22.83
CA ARG A 206 5.82 0.85 23.86
C ARG A 206 6.44 2.10 23.25
N LEU A 207 7.04 1.98 22.06
CA LEU A 207 7.63 3.11 21.33
C LEU A 207 6.54 4.05 20.81
N GLY A 208 5.48 3.53 20.20
CA GLY A 208 4.32 4.32 19.78
C GLY A 208 3.68 5.10 20.93
N TRP A 209 3.47 4.43 22.08
CA TRP A 209 2.99 5.08 23.31
C TRP A 209 3.90 6.23 23.77
N ARG A 210 5.22 5.98 23.83
CA ARG A 210 6.21 7.00 24.23
C ARG A 210 6.23 8.16 23.23
N HIS A 211 6.15 7.89 21.93
CA HIS A 211 6.13 8.90 20.89
C HIS A 211 4.90 9.81 21.04
N MET A 212 3.71 9.23 21.23
CA MET A 212 2.48 9.99 21.40
C MET A 212 2.48 10.89 22.63
N LEU A 213 3.16 10.48 23.71
CA LEU A 213 3.14 11.19 25.01
C LEU A 213 4.49 11.75 25.45
N ARG A 214 5.43 11.96 24.51
CA ARG A 214 6.78 12.47 24.80
C ARG A 214 6.75 13.83 25.49
N LYS A 215 7.74 14.12 26.36
CA LYS A 215 7.79 15.34 27.17
C LYS A 215 7.65 16.61 26.31
N SER A 216 8.37 16.67 25.19
CA SER A 216 8.38 17.81 24.25
C SER A 216 7.08 18.06 23.49
N ARG A 217 6.09 17.15 23.53
CA ARG A 217 4.82 17.35 22.81
C ARG A 217 3.90 18.29 23.60
N ALA A 218 3.33 19.28 22.93
CA ALA A 218 2.39 20.23 23.54
C ALA A 218 1.19 19.52 24.21
N SER A 219 0.71 20.09 25.33
CA SER A 219 -0.35 19.50 26.15
C SER A 219 -1.61 19.17 25.34
N LYS A 220 -2.07 20.11 24.49
CA LYS A 220 -3.23 19.93 23.60
C LYS A 220 -3.15 18.68 22.72
N HIS A 221 -1.97 18.35 22.20
CA HIS A 221 -1.78 17.18 21.34
C HIS A 221 -1.69 15.87 22.13
N LYS A 222 -1.14 15.92 23.35
CA LYS A 222 -1.19 14.78 24.29
C LYS A 222 -2.64 14.49 24.67
N GLU A 223 -3.41 15.52 24.99
CA GLU A 223 -4.84 15.41 25.32
C GLU A 223 -5.63 14.80 24.16
N ALA A 224 -5.42 15.30 22.93
CA ALA A 224 -6.07 14.75 21.75
C ALA A 224 -5.76 13.25 21.59
N SER A 225 -4.51 12.85 21.78
CA SER A 225 -4.11 11.43 21.71
C SER A 225 -4.77 10.59 22.80
N LEU A 226 -4.80 11.09 24.05
CA LEU A 226 -5.43 10.39 25.17
C LEU A 226 -6.94 10.19 24.99
N ASN A 227 -7.61 11.15 24.33
CA ASN A 227 -9.03 11.02 23.98
C ASN A 227 -9.24 10.01 22.84
N THR A 228 -8.35 9.96 21.86
CA THR A 228 -8.47 9.07 20.69
C THR A 228 -8.15 7.61 21.02
N ILE A 229 -7.14 7.33 21.84
CA ILE A 229 -6.61 5.97 22.07
C ILE A 229 -7.69 4.92 22.41
N PRO A 230 -8.65 5.18 23.32
CA PRO A 230 -9.69 4.20 23.66
C PRO A 230 -10.59 3.78 22.49
N TYR A 231 -10.57 4.53 21.38
CA TYR A 231 -11.39 4.30 20.20
C TYR A 231 -10.56 3.79 19.01
N LEU A 232 -9.27 3.48 19.19
CA LEU A 232 -8.36 3.08 18.10
C LEU A 232 -8.91 1.96 17.25
N LYS A 233 -9.36 0.87 17.88
CA LYS A 233 -9.91 -0.30 17.20
C LYS A 233 -11.10 0.07 16.30
N ARG A 234 -12.07 0.82 16.86
CA ARG A 234 -13.25 1.31 16.14
C ARG A 234 -12.93 2.17 14.91
N PHE A 235 -11.83 2.93 14.94
CA PHE A 235 -11.39 3.69 13.76
C PHE A 235 -10.64 2.80 12.78
N LEU A 236 -9.63 2.07 13.23
CA LEU A 236 -8.66 1.40 12.37
C LEU A 236 -9.20 0.14 11.68
N GLU A 237 -10.30 -0.43 12.18
CA GLU A 237 -11.07 -1.51 11.54
C GLU A 237 -12.04 -1.00 10.46
N GLN A 238 -12.21 0.32 10.32
CA GLN A 238 -12.98 0.95 9.24
C GLN A 238 -12.07 1.40 8.10
N LEU A 239 -12.64 1.62 6.92
CA LEU A 239 -11.92 2.25 5.81
C LEU A 239 -11.66 3.73 6.14
N PRO A 240 -10.44 4.24 5.93
CA PRO A 240 -10.20 5.68 6.11
C PRO A 240 -10.96 6.50 5.07
N SER A 241 -11.33 7.73 5.42
CA SER A 241 -11.85 8.73 4.48
C SER A 241 -10.80 9.03 3.39
N SER A 242 -9.54 9.15 3.79
CA SER A 242 -8.40 9.23 2.87
C SER A 242 -7.14 8.58 3.44
N HIS A 243 -6.29 8.10 2.54
CA HIS A 243 -5.02 7.42 2.85
C HIS A 243 -3.92 8.06 2.00
N ALA A 244 -2.93 8.66 2.64
CA ALA A 244 -1.76 9.22 1.99
C ALA A 244 -0.46 8.53 2.46
N ILE A 245 0.53 8.47 1.58
CA ILE A 245 1.92 8.14 1.93
C ILE A 245 2.63 9.45 2.23
N LEU A 246 3.20 9.57 3.43
CA LEU A 246 3.96 10.75 3.87
C LEU A 246 5.44 10.66 3.52
N SER A 247 6.01 9.46 3.59
CA SER A 247 7.41 9.21 3.24
C SER A 247 7.63 7.73 2.95
N VAL A 248 8.65 7.46 2.14
CA VAL A 248 9.16 6.13 1.85
C VAL A 248 10.68 6.19 2.03
N ASN A 249 11.23 5.26 2.80
CA ASN A 249 12.65 5.14 3.02
C ASN A 249 13.10 3.72 2.73
N TYR A 250 14.31 3.59 2.21
CA TYR A 250 14.99 2.32 1.97
C TYR A 250 16.27 2.26 2.78
N LEU A 251 16.47 1.15 3.46
CA LEU A 251 17.73 0.80 4.11
C LEU A 251 18.18 -0.56 3.57
N ARG A 252 19.46 -0.69 3.25
CA ARG A 252 20.08 -1.96 2.89
C ARG A 252 21.05 -2.34 3.99
N GLU A 253 20.84 -3.49 4.60
CA GLU A 253 21.64 -3.96 5.73
C GLU A 253 21.60 -5.49 5.77
N ASP A 254 22.75 -6.12 5.98
CA ASP A 254 22.91 -7.58 6.11
C ASP A 254 22.28 -8.41 4.96
N GLY A 255 22.37 -7.90 3.72
CA GLY A 255 21.80 -8.57 2.54
C GLY A 255 20.27 -8.47 2.42
N PHE A 256 19.63 -7.64 3.26
CA PHE A 256 18.21 -7.35 3.21
C PHE A 256 17.93 -5.91 2.79
N VAL A 257 16.81 -5.73 2.10
CA VAL A 257 16.20 -4.43 1.85
C VAL A 257 15.06 -4.22 2.83
N TYR A 258 15.08 -3.10 3.54
CA TYR A 258 14.03 -2.64 4.42
C TYR A 258 13.32 -1.46 3.76
N ARG A 259 12.08 -1.68 3.33
CA ARG A 259 11.21 -0.60 2.83
C ARG A 259 10.30 -0.12 3.95
N SER A 260 10.52 1.11 4.40
CA SER A 260 9.72 1.75 5.45
C SER A 260 8.83 2.86 4.89
N VAL A 261 7.51 2.71 5.03
CA VAL A 261 6.49 3.64 4.53
C VAL A 261 5.73 4.25 5.70
N GLU A 262 5.74 5.58 5.83
CA GLU A 262 4.86 6.28 6.77
C GLU A 262 3.53 6.63 6.10
N HIS A 263 2.45 6.01 6.58
CA HIS A 263 1.09 6.22 6.13
C HIS A 263 0.37 7.23 7.03
N LEU A 264 -0.48 8.06 6.42
CA LEU A 264 -1.45 8.90 7.11
C LEU A 264 -2.86 8.46 6.75
N LEU A 265 -3.59 7.96 7.74
CA LEU A 265 -5.01 7.66 7.62
C LEU A 265 -5.83 8.80 8.21
N LYS A 266 -6.79 9.32 7.44
CA LYS A 266 -7.73 10.34 7.91
C LYS A 266 -9.13 9.76 8.03
N TYR A 267 -9.80 10.08 9.14
CA TYR A 267 -11.18 9.67 9.41
C TYR A 267 -12.00 10.92 9.71
N GLU A 268 -12.84 11.30 8.75
CA GLU A 268 -13.74 12.45 8.83
C GLU A 268 -15.10 12.03 9.39
N LYS A 269 -15.97 13.00 9.72
CA LYS A 269 -17.33 12.78 10.22
C LYS A 269 -17.45 12.11 11.60
N ALA A 270 -16.35 11.81 12.28
CA ALA A 270 -16.37 11.48 13.69
C ALA A 270 -16.67 12.73 14.54
N LYS A 271 -17.28 12.52 15.71
CA LYS A 271 -17.65 13.61 16.61
C LYS A 271 -16.92 13.50 17.94
N ILE A 272 -16.67 14.64 18.57
CA ILE A 272 -16.23 14.71 19.96
C ILE A 272 -17.36 15.25 20.81
N ASN A 273 -17.76 14.51 21.84
CA ASN A 273 -18.67 15.02 22.85
C ASN A 273 -17.88 15.89 23.85
N VAL A 274 -18.24 17.17 23.93
CA VAL A 274 -17.57 18.19 24.76
C VAL A 274 -18.25 18.40 26.12
N GLY A 275 -19.38 17.72 26.39
CA GLY A 275 -20.14 17.85 27.64
C GLY A 275 -20.58 16.51 28.26
N SER A 276 -21.35 16.58 29.35
CA SER A 276 -22.04 15.43 29.95
C SER A 276 -23.22 14.94 29.11
N ASN A 277 -23.83 15.82 28.31
CA ASN A 277 -24.96 15.51 27.43
C ASN A 277 -24.50 15.18 26.00
N ASN A 278 -25.10 14.15 25.40
CA ASN A 278 -24.78 13.69 24.03
C ASN A 278 -25.10 14.71 22.92
N ASN A 279 -25.80 15.81 23.23
CA ASN A 279 -26.21 16.82 22.24
C ASN A 279 -25.08 17.81 21.86
N ASN A 280 -24.00 17.92 22.64
CA ASN A 280 -22.89 18.83 22.34
C ASN A 280 -21.72 18.13 21.64
N SER A 281 -22.02 17.48 20.51
CA SER A 281 -21.04 16.73 19.72
C SER A 281 -20.56 17.54 18.51
N VAL A 282 -19.25 17.80 18.44
CA VAL A 282 -18.64 18.63 17.38
C VAL A 282 -17.87 17.74 16.40
N PRO A 283 -18.04 17.90 15.08
CA PRO A 283 -17.28 17.14 14.10
C PRO A 283 -15.77 17.45 14.17
N ARG A 284 -14.97 16.41 14.02
CA ARG A 284 -13.50 16.47 14.05
C ARG A 284 -12.90 15.46 13.07
N THR A 285 -11.74 15.80 12.53
CA THR A 285 -10.95 14.88 11.69
C THR A 285 -9.92 14.17 12.55
N PHE A 286 -9.99 12.84 12.58
CA PHE A 286 -9.04 11.99 13.27
C PHE A 286 -7.95 11.55 12.31
N LEU A 287 -6.71 11.54 12.81
CA LEU A 287 -5.49 11.34 12.04
C LEU A 287 -4.65 10.26 12.73
N PHE A 288 -4.30 9.23 11.96
CA PHE A 288 -3.45 8.14 12.43
C PHE A 288 -2.22 8.05 11.54
N LYS A 289 -1.04 8.15 12.15
CA LYS A 289 0.23 7.88 11.49
C LYS A 289 0.65 6.46 11.78
N ILE A 290 0.88 5.69 10.73
CA ILE A 290 1.25 4.28 10.81
C ILE A 290 2.54 4.07 10.03
N LEU A 291 3.49 3.35 10.61
CA LEU A 291 4.72 2.95 9.93
C LEU A 291 4.60 1.49 9.53
N GLU A 292 4.74 1.24 8.24
CA GLU A 292 4.88 -0.11 7.70
C GLU A 292 6.33 -0.32 7.29
N THR A 293 6.93 -1.41 7.75
CA THR A 293 8.26 -1.84 7.32
C THR A 293 8.13 -3.23 6.72
N VAL A 294 8.59 -3.39 5.49
CA VAL A 294 8.71 -4.70 4.83
C VAL A 294 10.19 -4.99 4.62
N ARG A 295 10.64 -6.16 5.05
CA ARG A 295 11.99 -6.67 4.88
C ARG A 295 11.98 -7.82 3.89
N TYR A 296 12.90 -7.84 2.94
CA TYR A 296 13.09 -8.95 2.00
C TYR A 296 14.55 -9.01 1.52
N PRO A 297 15.06 -10.17 1.05
CA PRO A 297 16.43 -10.30 0.57
C PRO A 297 16.72 -9.36 -0.61
N GLU A 298 17.93 -8.82 -0.71
CA GLU A 298 18.31 -7.98 -1.85
C GLU A 298 18.27 -8.76 -3.17
N ALA A 299 18.74 -10.01 -3.16
CA ALA A 299 18.72 -10.94 -4.29
C ALA A 299 17.41 -11.76 -4.38
N TRP A 300 16.27 -11.18 -4.00
CA TRP A 300 14.99 -11.90 -3.92
C TRP A 300 14.55 -12.61 -5.21
N THR A 301 14.99 -12.16 -6.39
CA THR A 301 14.63 -12.77 -7.68
C THR A 301 15.24 -14.15 -7.89
N SER A 302 16.31 -14.50 -7.17
CA SER A 302 16.97 -15.81 -7.24
C SER A 302 16.69 -16.69 -6.03
N GLU A 303 15.77 -16.28 -5.14
CA GLU A 303 15.51 -16.97 -3.88
C GLU A 303 14.39 -18.00 -4.02
N ALA A 304 14.73 -19.30 -4.01
CA ALA A 304 13.77 -20.38 -4.15
C ALA A 304 12.74 -20.45 -2.99
N HIS A 305 13.17 -20.08 -1.78
CA HIS A 305 12.32 -20.06 -0.57
C HIS A 305 12.03 -18.63 -0.10
N LEU A 306 11.78 -17.72 -1.04
CA LEU A 306 11.56 -16.29 -0.76
C LEU A 306 10.47 -16.05 0.29
N SER A 307 9.42 -16.86 0.31
CA SER A 307 8.28 -16.71 1.22
C SER A 307 8.64 -16.71 2.69
N GLN A 308 9.66 -17.48 3.07
CA GLN A 308 10.14 -17.58 4.44
C GLN A 308 11.05 -16.40 4.83
N LYS A 309 11.46 -15.58 3.86
CA LYS A 309 12.43 -14.47 4.04
C LYS A 309 11.79 -13.09 3.93
N VAL A 310 10.50 -13.00 3.58
CA VAL A 310 9.75 -11.74 3.53
C VAL A 310 9.04 -11.53 4.86
N GLU A 311 9.40 -10.46 5.56
CA GLU A 311 8.75 -10.06 6.80
C GLU A 311 8.06 -8.71 6.66
N ARG A 312 6.96 -8.53 7.38
CA ARG A 312 6.23 -7.28 7.43
C ARG A 312 5.85 -6.92 8.85
N ARG A 313 6.00 -5.65 9.17
CA ARG A 313 5.60 -5.08 10.45
C ARG A 313 4.85 -3.76 10.26
N VAL A 314 3.75 -3.57 10.97
CA VAL A 314 2.95 -2.34 10.90
C VAL A 314 2.74 -1.81 12.31
N VAL A 315 3.14 -0.57 12.56
CA VAL A 315 3.14 0.01 13.91
C VAL A 315 2.43 1.35 13.92
N LEU A 316 1.50 1.52 14.86
CA LEU A 316 0.92 2.84 15.12
C LEU A 316 1.97 3.79 15.72
N LYS A 317 2.31 4.87 15.00
CA LYS A 317 3.21 5.93 15.48
C LYS A 317 2.46 7.02 16.24
N ASN A 318 1.29 7.44 15.74
CA ASN A 318 0.56 8.56 16.31
C ASN A 318 -0.94 8.44 16.06
N ALA A 319 -1.75 8.92 16.99
CA ALA A 319 -3.20 9.00 16.89
C ALA A 319 -3.67 10.29 17.55
N TYR A 320 -4.36 11.16 16.83
CA TYR A 320 -4.87 12.43 17.34
C TYR A 320 -6.01 12.95 16.46
N TYR A 321 -6.64 14.05 16.85
CA TYR A 321 -7.58 14.78 16.01
C TYR A 321 -7.15 16.24 15.85
N LYS A 322 -7.65 16.87 14.79
CA LYS A 322 -7.56 18.32 14.56
C LYS A 322 -8.94 18.94 14.61
N GLU A 323 -8.98 20.21 14.98
CA GLU A 323 -10.17 21.03 14.79
C GLU A 323 -10.37 21.28 13.29
N GLN A 324 -11.61 21.18 12.82
CA GLN A 324 -11.94 21.67 11.49
C GLN A 324 -11.95 23.19 11.59
N HIS A 325 -11.11 23.85 10.77
CA HIS A 325 -11.16 25.29 10.56
C HIS A 325 -12.29 25.61 9.59
#